data_AF-A0A800KLW7-F1
#
_entry.id   AF-A0A800KLW7-F1
#
_cell.length_a   1.000
_cell.length_b   1.000
_cell.length_c   1.000
_cell.angle_alpha   90.00
_cell.angle_beta   90.00
_cell.angle_gamma   90.00
#
_symmetry.space_group_name_H-M   'P 1'
#
loop_
_entity.id
_entity.type
_entity.pdbx_description
1 polymer ?
#
loop_
_entity_poly.entity_id
_entity_poly.type
_entity_poly.pdbx_seq_one_letter_code
_entity_poly.pdbx_strand_id
1 'polypeptide(L)'
;MSSQFVDFNADGHLDFIAATYEGTVFLVAGSEDGWGQPQHLEDAKGRNIVISLYYDMEDNEYKNANRSPEGQKDSGDHCVSATVFDWDDDGDLDLLLGAYGGALYRQMNEGKPGAPAYTGVNIPVEADGEPFEMRGGLTAARLVDWNGDGLQDLVCGGFKGGVSLLLNVGQRGAPRFGAPTTLIKKSKQLAGPREGLYVDPVDYDGDGDLDLLVGGIALVPSKETALSDTEADNLDRWTKRLEGLEAQSDALYEQLKEESANLSKKEKRAALKEFQSGEAMQGLEEAIVRFQKKVGKLESPPARESGIWLYRRR
;
A
#
# COMPACT_ATOMS: atom_id res chain seq x y z
N MET A 1 3.21 -7.85 2.89
CA MET A 1 3.22 -8.77 1.75
C MET A 1 1.86 -9.46 1.77
N SER A 2 1.12 -9.43 0.66
CA SER A 2 -0.07 -10.29 0.50
C SER A 2 0.47 -11.63 0.03
N SER A 3 0.34 -12.67 0.86
CA SER A 3 0.69 -14.05 0.53
C SER A 3 -0.59 -14.87 0.46
N GLN A 4 -0.58 -15.94 -0.33
CA GLN A 4 -1.77 -16.74 -0.57
C GLN A 4 -1.42 -18.23 -0.53
N PHE A 5 -2.31 -19.01 0.09
CA PHE A 5 -2.35 -20.45 -0.12
C PHE A 5 -3.29 -20.76 -1.28
N VAL A 6 -2.84 -21.56 -2.23
CA VAL A 6 -3.57 -21.88 -3.46
C VAL A 6 -3.02 -23.17 -4.04
N ASP A 7 -3.85 -24.03 -4.60
CA ASP A 7 -3.38 -25.15 -5.44
C ASP A 7 -2.93 -24.57 -6.79
N PHE A 8 -1.65 -24.18 -6.86
CA PHE A 8 -1.08 -23.44 -7.99
C PHE A 8 -0.76 -24.38 -9.14
N ASN A 9 -0.31 -25.59 -8.82
CA ASN A 9 0.10 -26.59 -9.81
C ASN A 9 -1.04 -27.58 -10.19
N ALA A 10 -2.23 -27.42 -9.61
CA ALA A 10 -3.41 -28.28 -9.81
C ALA A 10 -3.18 -29.75 -9.43
N ASP A 11 -2.33 -30.01 -8.43
CA ASP A 11 -2.05 -31.35 -7.92
C ASP A 11 -2.95 -31.78 -6.74
N GLY A 12 -3.82 -30.87 -6.28
CA GLY A 12 -4.74 -31.09 -5.16
C GLY A 12 -4.15 -30.75 -3.79
N HIS A 13 -2.90 -30.27 -3.72
CA HIS A 13 -2.26 -29.77 -2.51
C HIS A 13 -2.19 -28.23 -2.52
N LEU A 14 -2.20 -27.62 -1.33
CA LEU A 14 -2.03 -26.17 -1.23
C LEU A 14 -0.56 -25.82 -1.39
N ASP A 15 -0.28 -24.92 -2.31
CA ASP A 15 1.00 -24.23 -2.45
C ASP A 15 0.96 -22.87 -1.73
N PHE A 16 2.12 -22.27 -1.53
CA PHE A 16 2.26 -20.95 -0.93
C PHE A 16 2.99 -20.01 -1.87
N ILE A 17 2.35 -18.89 -2.22
CA ILE A 17 2.95 -17.82 -3.03
C ILE A 17 3.16 -16.56 -2.19
N ALA A 18 4.33 -15.93 -2.35
CA ALA A 18 4.63 -14.65 -1.72
C ALA A 18 5.63 -13.85 -2.55
N ALA A 19 5.41 -12.54 -2.65
CA ALA A 19 6.47 -11.63 -3.07
C ALA A 19 7.32 -11.22 -1.87
N THR A 20 8.61 -11.00 -2.09
CA THR A 20 9.56 -10.60 -1.06
C THR A 20 10.08 -9.18 -1.33
N TYR A 21 10.73 -8.57 -0.33
CA TYR A 21 11.20 -7.19 -0.44
C TYR A 21 12.31 -7.00 -1.49
N GLU A 22 12.96 -8.07 -1.93
CA GLU A 22 13.93 -8.00 -3.05
C GLU A 22 13.24 -7.77 -4.39
N GLY A 23 11.91 -7.81 -4.47
CA GLY A 23 11.14 -7.49 -5.68
C GLY A 23 10.82 -8.70 -6.56
N THR A 24 11.11 -9.92 -6.11
CA THR A 24 10.77 -11.17 -6.81
C THR A 24 9.59 -11.89 -6.13
N VAL A 25 9.03 -12.87 -6.82
CA VAL A 25 7.94 -13.74 -6.34
C VAL A 25 8.47 -15.15 -6.12
N PHE A 26 8.09 -15.77 -5.01
CA PHE A 26 8.43 -17.14 -4.66
C PHE A 26 7.18 -18.02 -4.60
N LEU A 27 7.38 -19.27 -5.01
CA LEU A 27 6.44 -20.37 -4.85
C LEU A 27 7.06 -21.43 -3.94
N VAL A 28 6.28 -21.95 -3.00
CA VAL A 28 6.62 -23.12 -2.19
C VAL A 28 5.54 -24.16 -2.48
N ALA A 29 5.92 -25.24 -3.17
CA ALA A 29 4.98 -26.29 -3.50
C ALA A 29 4.60 -27.11 -2.25
N GLY A 30 3.31 -27.40 -2.08
CA GLY A 30 2.81 -28.34 -1.10
C GLY A 30 2.80 -29.78 -1.65
N SER A 31 2.79 -30.75 -0.76
CA SER A 31 2.59 -32.17 -1.10
C SER A 31 2.08 -32.95 0.11
N GLU A 32 1.79 -34.24 -0.07
CA GLU A 32 1.49 -35.15 1.06
C GLU A 32 2.61 -35.19 2.12
N ASP A 33 3.86 -34.98 1.73
CA ASP A 33 5.04 -35.03 2.60
C ASP A 33 5.37 -33.67 3.26
N GLY A 34 4.59 -32.63 2.99
CA GLY A 34 4.75 -31.29 3.55
C GLY A 34 5.09 -30.23 2.50
N TRP A 35 6.06 -29.35 2.82
CA TRP A 35 6.40 -28.18 2.00
C TRP A 35 7.75 -28.36 1.31
N GLY A 36 7.80 -28.02 0.03
CA GLY A 36 9.03 -27.96 -0.76
C GLY A 36 9.96 -26.81 -0.36
N GLN A 37 11.08 -26.69 -1.06
CA GLN A 37 11.94 -25.51 -0.93
C GLN A 37 11.32 -24.32 -1.69
N PRO A 38 11.47 -23.08 -1.19
CA PRO A 38 11.09 -21.90 -1.95
C PRO A 38 11.84 -21.81 -3.27
N GLN A 39 11.13 -21.53 -4.35
CA GLN A 39 11.69 -21.31 -5.68
C GLN A 39 11.21 -19.96 -6.22
N HIS A 40 12.04 -19.28 -6.99
CA HIS A 40 11.58 -18.12 -7.74
C HIS A 40 10.51 -18.56 -8.74
N LEU A 41 9.42 -17.82 -8.81
CA LEU A 41 8.49 -17.95 -9.91
C LEU A 41 9.10 -17.31 -11.15
N GLU A 42 9.02 -18.00 -12.28
CA GLU A 42 9.61 -17.57 -13.56
C GLU A 42 8.55 -17.35 -14.63
N ASP A 43 8.84 -16.44 -15.57
CA ASP A 43 8.07 -16.28 -16.81
C ASP A 43 8.42 -17.35 -17.85
N ALA A 44 7.67 -17.38 -18.96
CA ALA A 44 7.86 -18.37 -20.03
C ALA A 44 9.26 -18.35 -20.68
N LYS A 45 10.11 -17.36 -20.37
CA LYS A 45 11.49 -17.25 -20.86
C LYS A 45 12.52 -17.62 -19.78
N GLY A 46 12.09 -18.18 -18.64
CA GLY A 46 12.96 -18.56 -17.52
C GLY A 46 13.53 -17.36 -16.78
N ARG A 47 12.80 -16.24 -16.73
CA ARG A 47 13.21 -15.03 -15.99
C ARG A 47 12.33 -14.87 -14.77
N ASN A 48 12.91 -14.54 -13.62
CA ASN A 48 12.16 -14.27 -12.39
C ASN A 48 11.03 -13.25 -12.63
N ILE A 49 9.87 -13.52 -12.04
CA ILE A 49 8.75 -12.58 -11.99
C ILE A 49 9.13 -11.38 -11.13
N VAL A 50 9.09 -10.20 -11.73
CA VAL A 50 9.36 -8.89 -11.11
C VAL A 50 8.46 -7.82 -11.73
N ILE A 51 8.27 -6.69 -11.04
CA ILE A 51 7.56 -5.53 -11.61
C ILE A 51 8.49 -4.72 -12.53
N SER A 52 9.57 -4.18 -11.96
CA SER A 52 10.62 -3.47 -12.70
C SER A 52 11.93 -3.55 -11.93
N LEU A 53 12.03 -2.85 -10.80
CA LEU A 53 13.20 -2.87 -9.94
C LEU A 53 13.19 -4.12 -9.05
N TYR A 54 14.33 -4.77 -8.95
CA TYR A 54 14.58 -5.87 -8.02
C TYR A 54 16.02 -5.81 -7.51
N TYR A 55 16.26 -6.36 -6.33
CA TYR A 55 17.60 -6.49 -5.76
C TYR A 55 18.20 -7.82 -6.19
N ASP A 56 19.29 -7.77 -6.93
CA ASP A 56 20.03 -8.94 -7.34
C ASP A 56 21.01 -9.34 -6.23
N MET A 57 20.76 -10.50 -5.62
CA MET A 57 21.54 -10.99 -4.48
C MET A 57 22.94 -11.48 -4.88
N GLU A 58 23.15 -11.86 -6.14
CA GLU A 58 24.44 -12.33 -6.63
C GLU A 58 25.38 -11.16 -6.88
N ASP A 59 24.86 -10.12 -7.55
CA ASP A 59 25.63 -8.90 -7.86
C ASP A 59 25.57 -7.84 -6.75
N ASN A 60 24.71 -8.04 -5.73
CA ASN A 60 24.53 -7.16 -4.58
C ASN A 60 24.14 -5.72 -4.99
N GLU A 61 23.31 -5.59 -6.01
CA GLU A 61 22.84 -4.31 -6.56
C GLU A 61 21.37 -4.33 -7.00
N TYR A 62 20.75 -3.15 -7.09
CA TYR A 62 19.42 -3.03 -7.69
C TYR A 62 19.52 -3.04 -9.21
N LYS A 63 18.76 -3.92 -9.87
CA LYS A 63 18.63 -4.00 -11.32
C LYS A 63 17.23 -3.57 -11.75
N ASN A 64 17.11 -3.16 -13.01
CA ASN A 64 15.84 -2.79 -13.64
C ASN A 64 15.57 -3.75 -14.80
N ALA A 65 14.52 -4.54 -14.69
CA ALA A 65 14.13 -5.50 -15.72
C ALA A 65 13.20 -4.91 -16.80
N ASN A 66 12.65 -3.71 -16.58
CA ASN A 66 11.61 -3.04 -17.36
C ASN A 66 10.59 -4.01 -17.99
N ARG A 67 9.55 -4.33 -17.23
CA ARG A 67 8.48 -5.22 -17.69
C ARG A 67 7.22 -4.48 -18.13
N SER A 68 7.32 -3.19 -18.42
CA SER A 68 6.16 -2.42 -18.88
C SER A 68 5.77 -2.82 -20.31
N PRO A 69 4.50 -2.62 -20.72
CA PRO A 69 4.08 -2.89 -22.09
C PRO A 69 4.90 -2.10 -23.11
N GLU A 70 5.01 -2.63 -24.33
CA GLU A 70 5.79 -1.98 -25.39
C GLU A 70 5.33 -0.54 -25.64
N GLY A 71 6.29 0.37 -25.74
CA GLY A 71 6.03 1.81 -25.93
C GLY A 71 5.58 2.56 -24.67
N GLN A 72 5.36 1.88 -23.55
CA GLN A 72 5.10 2.53 -22.27
C GLN A 72 6.39 2.83 -21.51
N LYS A 73 6.34 3.88 -20.68
CA LYS A 73 7.45 4.24 -19.80
C LYS A 73 7.58 3.18 -18.72
N ASP A 74 8.81 2.79 -18.42
CA ASP A 74 9.12 1.94 -17.27
C ASP A 74 8.55 2.55 -15.98
N SER A 75 7.92 1.70 -15.16
CA SER A 75 7.32 2.11 -13.89
C SER A 75 8.37 2.50 -12.86
N GLY A 76 9.56 1.88 -12.90
CA GLY A 76 10.59 2.01 -11.87
C GLY A 76 10.11 1.54 -10.49
N ASP A 77 9.06 0.72 -10.45
CA ASP A 77 8.45 0.24 -9.20
C ASP A 77 9.02 -1.14 -8.82
N HIS A 78 8.82 -1.54 -7.56
CA HIS A 78 9.28 -2.83 -7.05
C HIS A 78 8.12 -3.66 -6.49
N CYS A 79 8.20 -4.97 -6.68
CA CYS A 79 7.17 -5.91 -6.21
C CYS A 79 7.22 -6.06 -4.69
N VAL A 80 6.06 -6.06 -4.04
CA VAL A 80 5.92 -6.19 -2.56
C VAL A 80 4.79 -7.13 -2.16
N SER A 81 3.93 -7.52 -3.10
CA SER A 81 2.93 -8.56 -2.91
C SER A 81 2.62 -9.28 -4.21
N ALA A 82 2.22 -10.55 -4.10
CA ALA A 82 1.77 -11.35 -5.23
C ALA A 82 0.60 -12.21 -4.78
N THR A 83 -0.46 -12.20 -5.56
CA THR A 83 -1.62 -13.08 -5.42
C THR A 83 -1.98 -13.60 -6.80
N VAL A 84 -2.69 -14.71 -6.86
CA VAL A 84 -3.09 -15.36 -8.10
C VAL A 84 -4.59 -15.45 -8.22
N PHE A 85 -5.07 -15.32 -9.46
CA PHE A 85 -6.48 -15.33 -9.80
C PHE A 85 -6.64 -15.55 -11.31
N ASP A 86 -7.66 -16.30 -11.70
CA ASP A 86 -8.07 -16.46 -13.08
C ASP A 86 -8.74 -15.16 -13.58
N TRP A 87 -7.94 -14.28 -14.19
CA TRP A 87 -8.37 -12.92 -14.51
C TRP A 87 -9.34 -12.89 -15.69
N ASP A 88 -9.15 -13.79 -16.65
CA ASP A 88 -9.93 -13.85 -17.89
C ASP A 88 -10.91 -15.05 -17.99
N ASP A 89 -11.07 -15.80 -16.89
CA ASP A 89 -12.02 -16.92 -16.73
C ASP A 89 -11.74 -18.07 -17.71
N ASP A 90 -10.46 -18.30 -18.00
CA ASP A 90 -9.98 -19.35 -18.92
C ASP A 90 -9.57 -20.65 -18.21
N GLY A 91 -9.59 -20.63 -16.87
CA GLY A 91 -9.33 -21.75 -15.99
C GLY A 91 -7.90 -21.83 -15.48
N ASP A 92 -7.00 -20.96 -15.94
CA ASP A 92 -5.63 -20.87 -15.45
C ASP A 92 -5.41 -19.68 -14.50
N LEU A 93 -4.29 -19.67 -13.78
CA LEU A 93 -4.05 -18.66 -12.74
C LEU A 93 -3.09 -17.57 -13.25
N ASP A 94 -3.59 -16.34 -13.32
CA ASP A 94 -2.79 -15.15 -13.60
C ASP A 94 -2.19 -14.56 -12.32
N LEU A 95 -1.23 -13.64 -12.49
CA LEU A 95 -0.62 -12.93 -11.37
C LEU A 95 -1.23 -11.54 -11.21
N LEU A 96 -1.55 -11.18 -9.97
CA LEU A 96 -1.76 -9.81 -9.53
C LEU A 96 -0.62 -9.41 -8.58
N LEU A 97 0.19 -8.46 -9.05
CA LEU A 97 1.41 -7.98 -8.40
C LEU A 97 1.16 -6.59 -7.80
N GLY A 98 1.36 -6.48 -6.50
CA GLY A 98 1.32 -5.20 -5.80
C GLY A 98 2.69 -4.55 -5.74
N ALA A 99 2.70 -3.24 -5.94
CA ALA A 99 3.91 -2.45 -6.04
C ALA A 99 4.08 -1.51 -4.83
N TYR A 100 5.32 -1.15 -4.53
CA TYR A 100 5.63 -0.23 -3.43
C TYR A 100 5.16 1.20 -3.67
N GLY A 101 5.13 1.65 -4.92
CA GLY A 101 4.51 2.92 -5.30
C GLY A 101 3.02 2.96 -4.99
N GLY A 102 2.37 1.80 -4.81
CA GLY A 102 0.93 1.68 -4.60
C GLY A 102 0.19 1.21 -5.85
N ALA A 103 0.88 1.03 -6.97
CA ALA A 103 0.28 0.47 -8.17
C ALA A 103 -0.05 -1.02 -8.02
N LEU A 104 -0.95 -1.49 -8.89
CA LEU A 104 -1.22 -2.90 -9.14
C LEU A 104 -0.93 -3.21 -10.60
N TYR A 105 -0.33 -4.36 -10.85
CA TYR A 105 -0.09 -4.87 -12.20
C TYR A 105 -0.62 -6.29 -12.29
N ARG A 106 -1.22 -6.64 -13.42
CA ARG A 106 -1.49 -8.03 -13.75
C ARG A 106 -0.46 -8.55 -14.74
N GLN A 107 -0.17 -9.83 -14.67
CA GLN A 107 0.62 -10.54 -15.68
C GLN A 107 -0.13 -11.79 -16.08
N MET A 108 -0.47 -11.88 -17.37
CA MET A 108 -1.25 -12.98 -17.89
C MET A 108 -0.42 -14.26 -17.97
N ASN A 109 -1.07 -15.39 -17.72
CA ASN A 109 -0.62 -16.73 -18.05
C ASN A 109 -1.22 -17.12 -19.41
N GLU A 110 -0.36 -17.50 -20.37
CA GLU A 110 -0.80 -17.99 -21.69
C GLU A 110 -0.59 -19.51 -21.82
N GLY A 111 -0.43 -20.18 -20.68
CA GLY A 111 -0.12 -21.59 -20.57
C GLY A 111 -1.37 -22.42 -20.39
N LYS A 112 -1.39 -23.18 -19.30
CA LYS A 112 -2.54 -23.99 -18.89
C LYS A 112 -2.50 -24.18 -17.37
N PRO A 113 -3.59 -24.66 -16.77
CA PRO A 113 -3.61 -24.98 -15.34
C PRO A 113 -2.49 -25.97 -14.99
N GLY A 114 -1.74 -25.67 -13.93
CA GLY A 114 -0.61 -26.47 -13.46
C GLY A 114 0.68 -26.39 -14.27
N ALA A 115 0.70 -25.66 -15.39
CA ALA A 115 1.89 -25.42 -16.18
C ALA A 115 1.86 -24.00 -16.77
N PRO A 116 2.04 -22.97 -15.91
CA PRO A 116 1.92 -21.59 -16.33
C PRO A 116 3.02 -21.18 -17.31
N ALA A 117 2.66 -20.33 -18.27
CA ALA A 117 3.56 -19.67 -19.20
C ALA A 117 3.30 -18.16 -19.12
N TYR A 118 3.77 -17.53 -18.05
CA TYR A 118 3.56 -16.09 -17.86
C TYR A 118 4.25 -15.26 -18.94
N THR A 119 3.56 -14.21 -19.38
CA THR A 119 4.02 -13.32 -20.46
C THR A 119 5.30 -12.54 -20.12
N GLY A 120 5.59 -12.32 -18.83
CA GLY A 120 6.67 -11.44 -18.38
C GLY A 120 6.42 -9.96 -18.62
N VAL A 121 5.17 -9.57 -18.94
CA VAL A 121 4.72 -8.19 -19.20
C VAL A 121 3.70 -7.77 -18.15
N ASN A 122 3.94 -6.64 -17.49
CA ASN A 122 3.12 -6.13 -16.41
C ASN A 122 2.14 -5.08 -16.91
N ILE A 123 0.87 -5.47 -16.98
CA ILE A 123 -0.22 -4.62 -17.44
C ILE A 123 -0.78 -3.88 -16.22
N PRO A 124 -0.79 -2.53 -16.18
CA PRO A 124 -1.37 -1.79 -15.07
C PRO A 124 -2.84 -2.16 -14.86
N VAL A 125 -3.24 -2.38 -13.62
CA VAL A 125 -4.66 -2.51 -13.26
C VAL A 125 -5.25 -1.11 -13.19
N GLU A 126 -6.33 -0.90 -13.94
CA GLU A 126 -7.03 0.39 -13.98
C GLU A 126 -8.22 0.41 -13.01
N ALA A 127 -8.50 1.61 -12.50
CA ALA A 127 -9.70 1.93 -11.74
C ALA A 127 -10.27 3.25 -12.27
N ASP A 128 -11.55 3.23 -12.66
CA ASP A 128 -12.22 4.40 -13.27
C ASP A 128 -11.51 4.95 -14.54
N GLY A 129 -10.90 4.04 -15.32
CA GLY A 129 -10.24 4.35 -16.59
C GLY A 129 -8.82 4.90 -16.49
N GLU A 130 -8.23 4.90 -15.30
CA GLU A 130 -6.85 5.33 -15.07
C GLU A 130 -6.08 4.26 -14.27
N PRO A 131 -4.74 4.15 -14.41
CA PRO A 131 -3.95 3.23 -13.60
C PRO A 131 -4.19 3.45 -12.09
N PHE A 132 -4.52 2.37 -11.38
CA PHE A 132 -4.78 2.44 -9.94
C PHE A 132 -3.50 2.69 -9.15
N GLU A 133 -3.57 3.59 -8.17
CA GLU A 133 -2.53 3.79 -7.16
C GLU A 133 -3.16 3.90 -5.77
N MET A 134 -2.77 3.00 -4.86
CA MET A 134 -3.24 3.01 -3.48
C MET A 134 -2.73 4.25 -2.75
N ARG A 135 -3.68 5.00 -2.18
CA ARG A 135 -3.38 6.14 -1.31
C ARG A 135 -2.64 5.66 -0.06
N GLY A 136 -1.33 5.83 -0.09
CA GLY A 136 -0.43 5.44 1.00
C GLY A 136 0.75 4.60 0.56
N GLY A 137 0.83 4.23 -0.73
CA GLY A 137 1.86 3.36 -1.26
C GLY A 137 1.76 1.93 -0.72
N LEU A 138 2.59 1.04 -1.27
CA LEU A 138 2.67 -0.39 -0.98
C LEU A 138 1.29 -1.03 -0.98
N THR A 139 0.95 -1.65 -2.11
CA THR A 139 -0.36 -2.30 -2.22
C THR A 139 -0.25 -3.77 -1.89
N ALA A 140 -1.08 -4.20 -0.94
CA ALA A 140 -1.41 -5.59 -0.71
C ALA A 140 -2.90 -5.74 -1.02
N ALA A 141 -3.19 -6.33 -2.19
CA ALA A 141 -4.55 -6.59 -2.64
C ALA A 141 -5.01 -7.98 -2.21
N ARG A 142 -6.32 -8.11 -2.00
CA ARG A 142 -7.07 -9.35 -1.97
C ARG A 142 -8.22 -9.25 -2.96
N LEU A 143 -8.47 -10.36 -3.66
CA LEU A 143 -9.62 -10.53 -4.55
C LEU A 143 -10.74 -11.21 -3.75
N VAL A 144 -11.91 -10.61 -3.73
CA VAL A 144 -13.08 -11.17 -3.03
C VAL A 144 -14.38 -10.66 -3.63
N ASP A 145 -15.43 -11.46 -3.64
CA ASP A 145 -16.79 -11.00 -3.96
C ASP A 145 -17.37 -10.22 -2.77
N TRP A 146 -17.15 -8.89 -2.74
CA TRP A 146 -17.48 -8.06 -1.59
C TRP A 146 -18.97 -7.73 -1.50
N ASN A 147 -19.65 -7.67 -2.64
CA ASN A 147 -21.06 -7.27 -2.73
C ASN A 147 -22.00 -8.46 -3.02
N GLY A 148 -21.48 -9.67 -3.22
CA GLY A 148 -22.24 -10.89 -3.45
C GLY A 148 -22.79 -11.03 -4.88
N ASP A 149 -22.20 -10.34 -5.85
CA ASP A 149 -22.65 -10.37 -7.25
C ASP A 149 -21.96 -11.45 -8.11
N GLY A 150 -21.04 -12.21 -7.51
CA GLY A 150 -20.29 -13.28 -8.15
C GLY A 150 -19.10 -12.79 -8.98
N LEU A 151 -18.73 -11.51 -8.89
CA LEU A 151 -17.52 -10.92 -9.47
C LEU A 151 -16.49 -10.65 -8.38
N GLN A 152 -15.20 -10.89 -8.67
CA GLN A 152 -14.14 -10.57 -7.72
C GLN A 152 -13.85 -9.06 -7.72
N ASP A 153 -13.99 -8.45 -6.55
CA ASP A 153 -13.61 -7.08 -6.22
C ASP A 153 -12.20 -7.03 -5.62
N LEU A 154 -11.60 -5.84 -5.56
CA LEU A 154 -10.29 -5.63 -4.91
C LEU A 154 -10.44 -4.93 -3.56
N VAL A 155 -9.87 -5.53 -2.52
CA VAL A 155 -9.65 -4.88 -1.22
C VAL A 155 -8.16 -4.66 -1.02
N CYS A 156 -7.74 -3.40 -0.89
CA CYS A 156 -6.35 -2.98 -0.89
C CYS A 156 -5.98 -2.29 0.42
N GLY A 157 -5.00 -2.82 1.14
CA GLY A 157 -4.35 -2.14 2.26
C GLY A 157 -3.17 -1.29 1.81
N GLY A 158 -2.94 -0.16 2.49
CA GLY A 158 -1.84 0.78 2.17
C GLY A 158 -0.84 0.93 3.32
N PHE A 159 0.43 1.16 2.99
CA PHE A 159 1.48 1.27 4.01
C PHE A 159 1.39 2.52 4.87
N LYS A 160 1.01 3.68 4.31
CA LYS A 160 0.78 4.89 5.13
C LYS A 160 -0.59 4.90 5.83
N GLY A 161 -1.32 3.78 5.79
CA GLY A 161 -2.61 3.58 6.42
C GLY A 161 -3.78 3.69 5.44
N GLY A 162 -4.92 3.15 5.86
CA GLY A 162 -6.16 3.11 5.08
C GLY A 162 -6.35 1.80 4.32
N VAL A 163 -7.62 1.49 4.04
CA VAL A 163 -8.08 0.36 3.24
C VAL A 163 -9.05 0.87 2.19
N SER A 164 -8.84 0.49 0.94
CA SER A 164 -9.70 0.86 -0.18
C SER A 164 -10.37 -0.37 -0.78
N LEU A 165 -11.61 -0.22 -1.22
CA LEU A 165 -12.38 -1.16 -2.01
C LEU A 165 -12.52 -0.63 -3.44
N LEU A 166 -12.32 -1.50 -4.40
CA LEU A 166 -12.65 -1.25 -5.79
C LEU A 166 -13.62 -2.34 -6.25
N LEU A 167 -14.86 -1.93 -6.52
CA LEU A 167 -15.86 -2.84 -7.04
C LEU A 167 -15.59 -3.15 -8.52
N ASN A 168 -15.70 -4.42 -8.89
CA ASN A 168 -15.70 -4.86 -10.26
C ASN A 168 -17.06 -4.57 -10.89
N VAL A 169 -17.10 -3.53 -11.71
CA VAL A 169 -18.28 -3.10 -12.48
C VAL A 169 -18.24 -3.63 -13.93
N GLY A 170 -17.36 -4.59 -14.19
CA GLY A 170 -17.19 -5.27 -15.47
C GLY A 170 -18.04 -6.54 -15.55
N GLN A 171 -17.40 -7.62 -15.98
CA GLN A 171 -18.00 -8.94 -16.04
C GLN A 171 -16.94 -10.00 -15.73
N ARG A 172 -17.38 -11.24 -15.48
CA ARG A 172 -16.49 -12.39 -15.34
C ARG A 172 -15.61 -12.54 -16.60
N GLY A 173 -14.33 -12.81 -16.38
CA GLY A 173 -13.30 -12.87 -17.43
C GLY A 173 -12.92 -11.53 -18.09
N ALA A 174 -13.52 -10.42 -17.67
CA ALA A 174 -13.16 -9.09 -18.11
C ALA A 174 -13.43 -8.06 -17.00
N PRO A 175 -12.71 -8.13 -15.87
CA PRO A 175 -12.94 -7.24 -14.75
C PRO A 175 -12.63 -5.79 -15.13
N ARG A 176 -13.50 -4.88 -14.68
CA ARG A 176 -13.29 -3.44 -14.78
C ARG A 176 -13.61 -2.82 -13.44
N PHE A 177 -12.62 -2.20 -12.81
CA PHE A 177 -12.80 -1.65 -11.48
C PHE A 177 -13.32 -0.22 -11.54
N GLY A 178 -14.33 0.07 -10.70
CA GLY A 178 -14.85 1.41 -10.49
C GLY A 178 -13.92 2.27 -9.64
N ALA A 179 -14.35 3.50 -9.36
CA ALA A 179 -13.60 4.43 -8.52
C ALA A 179 -13.32 3.85 -7.11
N PRO A 180 -12.09 3.96 -6.59
CA PRO A 180 -11.77 3.43 -5.26
C PRO A 180 -12.56 4.13 -4.15
N THR A 181 -13.17 3.32 -3.27
CA THR A 181 -13.87 3.79 -2.06
C THR A 181 -13.06 3.45 -0.83
N THR A 182 -12.89 4.38 0.11
CA THR A 182 -12.20 4.11 1.38
C THR A 182 -13.12 3.36 2.35
N LEU A 183 -12.80 2.10 2.66
CA LEU A 183 -13.49 1.31 3.70
C LEU A 183 -13.03 1.73 5.09
N ILE A 184 -11.71 1.80 5.29
CA ILE A 184 -11.11 2.16 6.58
C ILE A 184 -10.18 3.34 6.33
N LYS A 185 -10.39 4.42 7.07
CA LYS A 185 -9.48 5.59 7.05
C LYS A 185 -8.28 5.30 7.95
N LYS A 186 -7.13 5.90 7.65
CA LYS A 186 -5.97 5.91 8.55
C LYS A 186 -6.41 6.32 9.97
N SER A 187 -6.08 5.50 10.97
CA SER A 187 -6.40 5.82 12.36
C SER A 187 -5.66 7.08 12.81
N LYS A 188 -6.39 7.96 13.50
CA LYS A 188 -5.83 9.08 14.26
C LYS A 188 -5.61 8.74 15.74
N GLN A 189 -6.16 7.62 16.20
CA GLN A 189 -6.11 7.19 17.59
C GLN A 189 -4.87 6.32 17.84
N LEU A 190 -4.31 6.44 19.06
CA LEU A 190 -3.31 5.48 19.55
C LEU A 190 -3.93 4.08 19.62
N ALA A 191 -3.11 3.05 19.48
CA ALA A 191 -3.51 1.64 19.40
C ALA A 191 -4.42 1.27 18.20
N GLY A 192 -4.77 2.22 17.31
CA GLY A 192 -5.50 1.92 16.07
C GLY A 192 -4.57 1.67 14.86
N PRO A 193 -5.07 1.02 13.80
CA PRO A 193 -4.27 0.68 12.62
C PRO A 193 -3.79 1.93 11.89
N ARG A 194 -2.47 2.08 11.77
CA ARG A 194 -1.86 3.31 11.24
C ARG A 194 -0.95 3.08 10.05
N GLU A 195 -0.14 2.01 10.06
CA GLU A 195 0.89 1.76 9.06
C GLU A 195 0.95 0.28 8.67
N GLY A 196 1.36 0.02 7.42
CA GLY A 196 1.52 -1.33 6.90
C GLY A 196 0.24 -2.15 6.99
N LEU A 197 -0.88 -1.63 6.50
CA LEU A 197 -2.16 -2.33 6.63
C LEU A 197 -2.25 -3.48 5.63
N TYR A 198 -2.47 -4.68 6.14
CA TYR A 198 -2.75 -5.89 5.39
C TYR A 198 -4.16 -6.35 5.74
N VAL A 199 -4.92 -6.72 4.73
CA VAL A 199 -6.37 -6.94 4.87
C VAL A 199 -6.69 -8.37 4.49
N ASP A 200 -7.57 -8.98 5.27
CA ASP A 200 -8.14 -10.30 4.99
C ASP A 200 -9.67 -10.23 5.17
N PRO A 201 -10.43 -10.18 4.06
CA PRO A 201 -11.88 -10.25 4.09
C PRO A 201 -12.35 -11.66 4.49
N VAL A 202 -13.24 -11.76 5.47
CA VAL A 202 -13.75 -13.04 5.98
C VAL A 202 -15.15 -12.86 6.56
N ASP A 203 -16.05 -13.82 6.36
CA ASP A 203 -17.31 -13.88 7.10
C ASP A 203 -17.02 -14.42 8.51
N TYR A 204 -16.69 -13.51 9.44
CA TYR A 204 -16.21 -13.88 10.77
C TYR A 204 -17.33 -14.31 11.71
N ASP A 205 -18.54 -13.78 11.56
CA ASP A 205 -19.67 -14.09 12.43
C ASP A 205 -20.77 -14.95 11.78
N GLY A 206 -20.61 -15.32 10.51
CA GLY A 206 -21.47 -16.26 9.80
C GLY A 206 -22.77 -15.64 9.31
N ASP A 207 -22.85 -14.32 9.16
CA ASP A 207 -24.05 -13.62 8.69
C ASP A 207 -24.13 -13.49 7.16
N GLY A 208 -23.07 -13.92 6.46
CA GLY A 208 -22.98 -13.94 5.01
C GLY A 208 -22.46 -12.65 4.40
N ASP A 209 -22.17 -11.60 5.19
CA ASP A 209 -21.38 -10.47 4.74
C ASP A 209 -19.90 -10.63 5.15
N LEU A 210 -19.01 -9.94 4.42
CA LEU A 210 -17.58 -10.02 4.69
C LEU A 210 -17.16 -8.92 5.67
N ASP A 211 -16.59 -9.37 6.78
CA ASP A 211 -15.84 -8.56 7.73
C ASP A 211 -14.39 -8.37 7.27
N LEU A 212 -13.65 -7.49 7.94
CA LEU A 212 -12.22 -7.30 7.69
C LEU A 212 -11.39 -7.61 8.93
N LEU A 213 -10.45 -8.54 8.78
CA LEU A 213 -9.28 -8.63 9.64
C LEU A 213 -8.18 -7.75 9.05
N VAL A 214 -7.75 -6.75 9.81
CA VAL A 214 -6.71 -5.81 9.38
C VAL A 214 -5.49 -5.99 10.27
N GLY A 215 -4.42 -6.53 9.71
CA GLY A 215 -3.10 -6.55 10.34
C GLY A 215 -2.34 -5.27 10.05
N GLY A 216 -1.47 -4.85 10.96
CA GLY A 216 -0.61 -3.70 10.72
C GLY A 216 0.08 -3.19 11.98
N ILE A 217 0.50 -1.93 11.93
CA ILE A 217 1.21 -1.27 13.02
C ILE A 217 0.34 -0.17 13.60
N ALA A 218 0.19 -0.20 14.92
CA ALA A 218 -0.30 0.90 15.71
C ALA A 218 0.86 1.73 16.27
N LEU A 219 0.56 2.99 16.55
CA LEU A 219 1.37 3.78 17.46
C LEU A 219 0.75 3.68 18.85
N VAL A 220 1.58 3.35 19.83
CA VAL A 220 1.23 3.31 21.25
C VAL A 220 2.11 4.29 22.02
N PRO A 221 1.69 4.77 23.19
CA PRO A 221 2.58 5.54 24.06
C PRO A 221 3.88 4.76 24.30
N SER A 222 5.02 5.39 24.08
CA SER A 222 6.29 4.83 24.53
C SER A 222 6.40 4.92 26.05
N LYS A 223 7.19 4.04 26.64
CA LYS A 223 7.62 4.19 28.03
C LYS A 223 8.40 5.51 28.15
N GLU A 224 7.94 6.42 29.00
CA GLU A 224 8.59 7.72 29.19
C GLU A 224 10.02 7.53 29.69
N THR A 225 10.96 8.19 29.04
CA THR A 225 12.31 8.37 29.58
C THR A 225 12.24 9.51 30.59
N ALA A 226 12.68 9.26 31.83
CA ALA A 226 12.71 10.30 32.84
C ALA A 226 13.62 11.45 32.39
N LEU A 227 13.05 12.64 32.24
CA LEU A 227 13.77 13.86 31.91
C LEU A 227 14.37 14.47 33.19
N SER A 228 15.54 15.11 33.07
CA SER A 228 16.00 16.04 34.11
C SER A 228 15.08 17.26 34.19
N ASP A 229 15.07 17.97 35.33
CA ASP A 229 14.26 19.19 35.51
C ASP A 229 14.49 20.20 34.37
N THR A 230 15.75 20.37 33.94
CA THR A 230 16.10 21.27 32.82
C THR A 230 15.54 20.79 31.48
N GLU A 231 15.51 19.48 31.24
CA GLU A 231 14.92 18.92 30.03
C GLU A 231 13.39 19.03 30.04
N ALA A 232 12.75 18.80 31.19
CA ALA A 232 11.32 19.00 31.34
C ALA A 232 10.91 20.46 31.10
N ASP A 233 11.64 21.42 31.67
CA ASP A 233 11.44 22.86 31.44
C ASP A 233 11.65 23.25 29.97
N ASN A 234 12.67 22.66 29.33
CA ASN A 234 12.93 22.86 27.91
C ASN A 234 11.79 22.32 27.05
N LEU A 235 11.31 21.12 27.35
CA LEU A 235 10.22 20.47 26.62
C LEU A 235 8.95 21.30 26.71
N ASP A 236 8.51 21.72 27.90
CA ASP A 236 7.33 22.57 28.07
C ASP A 236 7.45 23.88 27.27
N ARG A 237 8.58 24.57 27.41
CA ARG A 237 8.84 25.84 26.73
C ARG A 237 8.87 25.69 25.20
N TRP A 238 9.50 24.64 24.70
CA TRP A 238 9.63 24.40 23.27
C TRP A 238 8.32 23.92 22.65
N THR A 239 7.53 23.12 23.37
CA THR A 239 6.20 22.67 22.94
C THR A 239 5.25 23.85 22.79
N LYS A 240 5.13 24.71 23.82
CA LYS A 240 4.33 25.95 23.74
C LYS A 240 4.77 26.85 22.59
N ARG A 241 6.08 26.93 22.33
CA ARG A 241 6.59 27.71 21.19
C ARG A 241 6.22 27.09 19.86
N LEU A 242 6.29 25.76 19.74
CA LEU A 242 5.91 25.03 18.54
C LEU A 242 4.41 25.22 18.24
N GLU A 243 3.54 25.00 19.22
CA GLU A 243 2.09 25.20 19.09
C GLU A 243 1.75 26.62 18.60
N GLY A 244 2.42 27.64 19.14
CA GLY A 244 2.24 29.02 18.70
C GLY A 244 2.69 29.28 17.27
N LEU A 245 3.75 28.63 16.80
CA LEU A 245 4.21 28.74 15.41
C LEU A 245 3.29 27.99 14.45
N GLU A 246 2.81 26.80 14.83
CA GLU A 246 1.87 26.02 14.03
C GLU A 246 0.52 26.74 13.90
N ALA A 247 0.00 27.31 14.99
CA ALA A 247 -1.21 28.14 14.95
C ALA A 247 -1.04 29.38 14.05
N GLN A 248 0.15 29.99 14.03
CA GLN A 248 0.45 31.09 13.11
C GLN A 248 0.46 30.61 11.65
N SER A 249 1.02 29.44 11.38
CA SER A 249 1.04 28.84 10.04
C SER A 249 -0.39 28.56 9.56
N ASP A 250 -1.20 27.92 10.39
CA ASP A 250 -2.60 27.60 10.07
C ASP A 250 -3.42 28.85 9.79
N ALA A 251 -3.25 29.91 10.58
CA ALA A 251 -3.93 31.19 10.36
C ALA A 251 -3.56 31.81 9.00
N LEU A 252 -2.28 31.75 8.59
CA LEU A 252 -1.83 32.26 7.30
C LEU A 252 -2.37 31.41 6.13
N TYR A 253 -2.42 30.09 6.27
CA TYR A 253 -3.01 29.21 5.26
C TYR A 253 -4.52 29.41 5.12
N GLU A 254 -5.26 29.62 6.21
CA GLU A 254 -6.68 29.96 6.13
C GLU A 254 -6.90 31.35 5.51
N GLN A 255 -6.07 32.35 5.84
CA GLN A 255 -6.12 33.64 5.16
C GLN A 255 -5.86 33.52 3.66
N LEU A 256 -4.85 32.78 3.23
CA LEU A 256 -4.58 32.52 1.80
C LEU A 256 -5.78 31.86 1.11
N LYS A 257 -6.43 30.92 1.78
CA LYS A 257 -7.60 30.20 1.27
C LYS A 257 -8.81 31.12 1.11
N GLU A 258 -9.02 32.05 2.04
CA GLU A 258 -10.03 33.10 1.93
C GLU A 258 -9.73 34.07 0.79
N GLU A 259 -8.51 34.60 0.72
CA GLU A 259 -8.07 35.55 -0.33
C GLU A 259 -8.12 34.92 -1.73
N SER A 260 -7.83 33.62 -1.82
CA SER A 260 -7.83 32.88 -3.09
C SER A 260 -9.18 32.24 -3.43
N ALA A 261 -10.23 32.41 -2.61
CA ALA A 261 -11.49 31.66 -2.74
C ALA A 261 -12.10 31.73 -4.15
N ASN A 262 -12.08 32.92 -4.76
CA ASN A 262 -12.66 33.21 -6.07
C ASN A 262 -11.71 32.99 -7.26
N LEU A 263 -10.48 32.54 -7.03
CA LEU A 263 -9.50 32.28 -8.08
C LEU A 263 -9.74 30.94 -8.78
N SER A 264 -9.32 30.85 -10.05
CA SER A 264 -9.29 29.58 -10.79
C SER A 264 -8.31 28.58 -10.18
N LYS A 265 -8.43 27.29 -10.52
CA LYS A 265 -7.52 26.23 -10.03
C LYS A 265 -6.04 26.51 -10.35
N LYS A 266 -5.76 27.11 -11.52
CA LYS A 266 -4.39 27.46 -11.93
C LYS A 266 -3.83 28.62 -11.09
N GLU A 267 -4.65 29.64 -10.84
CA GLU A 267 -4.27 30.81 -10.04
C GLU A 267 -4.09 30.45 -8.57
N LYS A 268 -4.97 29.61 -8.00
CA LYS A 268 -4.80 29.06 -6.63
C LYS A 268 -3.45 28.37 -6.47
N ARG A 269 -3.03 27.56 -7.45
CA ARG A 269 -1.73 26.87 -7.43
C ARG A 269 -0.55 27.84 -7.51
N ALA A 270 -0.67 28.92 -8.30
CA ALA A 270 0.35 29.95 -8.40
C ALA A 270 0.47 30.74 -7.08
N ALA A 271 -0.66 31.19 -6.53
CA ALA A 271 -0.73 31.91 -5.26
C ALA A 271 -0.16 31.09 -4.09
N LEU A 272 -0.50 29.79 -4.02
CA LEU A 272 0.07 28.89 -3.03
C LEU A 272 1.60 28.79 -3.16
N LYS A 273 2.12 28.67 -4.39
CA LYS A 273 3.56 28.58 -4.62
C LYS A 273 4.28 29.86 -4.20
N GLU A 274 3.72 31.01 -4.53
CA GLU A 274 4.26 32.31 -4.14
C GLU A 274 4.27 32.48 -2.62
N PHE A 275 3.14 32.21 -1.96
CA PHE A 275 3.00 32.21 -0.51
C PHE A 275 4.03 31.32 0.19
N GLN A 276 4.18 30.07 -0.24
CA GLN A 276 5.16 29.13 0.31
C GLN A 276 6.62 29.56 0.07
N SER A 277 6.88 30.29 -1.02
CA SER A 277 8.22 30.81 -1.33
C SER A 277 8.54 32.14 -0.64
N GLY A 278 7.58 32.76 0.05
CA GLY A 278 7.78 34.04 0.73
C GLY A 278 8.64 33.91 1.98
N GLU A 279 9.47 34.91 2.25
CA GLU A 279 10.43 34.92 3.37
C GLU A 279 9.75 34.69 4.74
N ALA A 280 8.56 35.25 4.94
CA ALA A 280 7.78 35.07 6.17
C ALA A 280 7.37 33.62 6.40
N MET A 281 6.88 32.93 5.35
CA MET A 281 6.50 31.52 5.46
C MET A 281 7.71 30.61 5.56
N GLN A 282 8.75 30.85 4.77
CA GLN A 282 10.00 30.08 4.88
C GLN A 282 10.60 30.18 6.28
N GLY A 283 10.69 31.39 6.85
CA GLY A 283 11.20 31.60 8.20
C GLY A 283 10.32 30.93 9.28
N LEU A 284 9.00 30.92 9.09
CA LEU A 284 8.06 30.25 9.97
C LEU A 284 8.21 28.72 9.91
N GLU A 285 8.24 28.15 8.71
CA GLU A 285 8.42 26.70 8.48
C GLU A 285 9.78 26.23 9.02
N GLU A 286 10.86 26.98 8.79
CA GLU A 286 12.18 26.70 9.38
C GLU A 286 12.16 26.71 10.91
N ALA A 287 11.41 27.63 11.52
CA ALA A 287 11.25 27.69 12.97
C ALA A 287 10.46 26.49 13.49
N ILE A 288 9.35 26.13 12.83
CA ILE A 288 8.54 24.94 13.14
C ILE A 288 9.42 23.68 13.10
N VAL A 289 10.12 23.44 11.99
CA VAL A 289 11.03 22.27 11.85
C VAL A 289 12.10 22.24 12.93
N ARG A 290 12.68 23.41 13.26
CA ARG A 290 13.70 23.53 14.31
C ARG A 290 13.14 23.16 15.69
N PHE A 291 11.94 23.62 16.04
CA PHE A 291 11.32 23.32 17.32
C PHE A 291 10.77 21.89 17.38
N GLN A 292 10.20 21.35 16.30
CA GLN A 292 9.86 19.93 16.18
C GLN A 292 11.07 19.04 16.46
N LYS A 293 12.24 19.37 15.89
CA LYS A 293 13.48 18.62 16.15
C LYS A 293 13.96 18.73 17.61
N LYS A 294 13.69 19.84 18.28
CA LYS A 294 14.05 20.04 19.69
C LYS A 294 13.11 19.28 20.63
N VAL A 295 11.81 19.39 20.40
CA VAL A 295 10.76 18.67 21.14
C VAL A 295 10.95 17.17 20.96
N GLY A 296 11.07 16.68 19.72
CA GLY A 296 11.24 15.25 19.44
C GLY A 296 12.56 14.62 19.90
N LYS A 297 13.52 15.41 20.41
CA LYS A 297 14.71 14.89 21.12
C LYS A 297 14.44 14.56 22.59
N LEU A 298 13.43 15.21 23.17
CA LEU A 298 13.06 15.08 24.58
C LEU A 298 11.79 14.25 24.74
N GLU A 299 10.87 14.32 23.78
CA GLU A 299 9.75 13.38 23.71
C GLU A 299 10.25 12.00 23.29
N SER A 300 9.75 10.98 23.97
CA SER A 300 9.90 9.63 23.51
C SER A 300 8.94 9.44 22.31
N PRO A 301 9.43 9.11 21.11
CA PRO A 301 8.54 8.90 19.97
C PRO A 301 7.60 7.75 20.28
N PRO A 302 6.34 7.76 19.79
CA PRO A 302 5.42 6.67 19.99
C PRO A 302 6.06 5.34 19.61
N ALA A 303 5.90 4.33 20.47
CA ALA A 303 6.33 2.98 20.15
C ALA A 303 5.45 2.40 19.04
N ARG A 304 6.04 1.53 18.21
CA ARG A 304 5.35 0.80 17.16
C ARG A 304 5.03 -0.59 17.68
N GLU A 305 3.75 -0.95 17.67
CA GLU A 305 3.31 -2.29 18.01
C GLU A 305 2.52 -2.89 16.86
N SER A 306 2.82 -4.15 16.52
CA SER A 306 2.04 -4.91 15.55
C SER A 306 0.71 -5.33 16.19
N GLY A 307 -0.37 -5.25 15.44
CA GLY A 307 -1.71 -5.63 15.89
C GLY A 307 -2.57 -6.17 14.76
N ILE A 308 -3.70 -6.76 15.17
CA ILE A 308 -4.78 -7.19 14.28
C ILE A 308 -6.07 -6.57 14.82
N TRP A 309 -6.82 -5.92 13.93
CA TRP A 309 -8.10 -5.28 14.25
C TRP A 309 -9.21 -5.93 13.43
N LEU A 310 -10.31 -6.29 14.10
CA LEU A 310 -11.53 -6.77 13.47
C LEU A 310 -12.47 -5.60 13.21
N TYR A 311 -12.88 -5.43 11.95
CA TYR A 311 -13.92 -4.49 11.53
C TYR A 311 -15.12 -5.30 11.06
N ARG A 312 -16.17 -5.31 11.89
CA ARG A 312 -17.41 -5.98 11.54
C ARG A 312 -18.29 -5.13 10.64
N ARG A 313 -18.75 -5.71 9.55
CA ARG A 313 -19.84 -5.21 8.72
C ARG A 313 -21.17 -5.63 9.38
N ARG A 314 -22.22 -4.89 9.07
CA ARG A 314 -23.55 -4.98 9.71
C ARG A 314 -24.61 -4.53 8.72
#